data_AF-A0A368FEU3-F1
#
_entry.id   AF-A0A368FEU3-F1
#
_cell.length_a   1.000
_cell.length_b   1.000
_cell.length_c   1.000
_cell.angle_alpha   90.00
_cell.angle_beta   90.00
_cell.angle_gamma   90.00
#
_symmetry.space_group_name_H-M   'P 1'
#
loop_
_entity.id
_entity.type
_entity.pdbx_description
1 polymer ?
#
loop_
_entity_poly.entity_id
_entity_poly.type
_entity_poly.pdbx_seq_one_letter_code
_entity_poly.pdbx_strand_id
1 'polypeptide(L)'
;MLIDRTASDGNGKVSLSRSFVSLAMVMEEPEILDGDRTEMSFRACTQADENACAESERRLLTWAIDWTRQVADMEDAISNNDKIALLRACCVPLTLLELGARSCVTAAQSKSSCAALHVLPLPNNTYLRTDAQLPQNCFLTANSIRGLLEWTTRHLKQLQLTPKELVLLKALIVVNVGKGQISGICSQVSSYSPPLVVEQCESHSLESVTWGIVVFNAICMGG
;
A
#
# COMPACT_ATOMS: atom_id res chain seq x y z
N MET A 1 -2.03 59.37 -20.20
CA MET A 1 -1.59 58.24 -19.36
C MET A 1 -2.62 57.14 -19.50
N LEU A 2 -2.16 55.94 -19.81
CA LEU A 2 -2.95 54.77 -20.20
C LEU A 2 -3.69 54.14 -19.02
N ILE A 3 -4.80 53.49 -19.36
CA ILE A 3 -5.56 52.57 -18.53
C ILE A 3 -5.19 51.16 -19.02
N ASP A 4 -4.73 50.28 -18.13
CA ASP A 4 -4.68 48.82 -18.32
C ASP A 4 -5.03 48.19 -16.95
N ARG A 5 -6.13 47.43 -16.78
CA ARG A 5 -6.36 46.03 -17.20
C ARG A 5 -5.25 45.12 -16.64
N THR A 6 -5.49 44.15 -15.76
CA THR A 6 -6.46 43.04 -15.85
C THR A 6 -6.62 42.29 -14.51
N ALA A 7 -7.85 41.79 -14.28
CA ALA A 7 -8.31 40.55 -13.60
C ALA A 7 -7.38 39.92 -12.54
N SER A 8 -7.77 39.73 -11.26
CA SER A 8 -9.01 39.12 -10.75
C SER A 8 -9.46 37.84 -11.46
N ASP A 9 -8.51 36.96 -11.81
CA ASP A 9 -8.81 35.53 -11.96
C ASP A 9 -8.61 34.84 -10.62
N GLY A 10 -9.55 35.10 -9.71
CA GLY A 10 -9.88 34.16 -8.67
C GLY A 10 -10.51 32.94 -9.33
N ASN A 11 -9.68 32.07 -9.92
CA ASN A 11 -10.10 30.70 -10.20
C ASN A 11 -10.24 30.03 -8.83
N GLY A 12 -11.40 30.26 -8.21
CA GLY A 12 -11.96 29.35 -7.24
C GLY A 12 -12.11 28.03 -7.97
N LYS A 13 -11.02 27.24 -7.97
CA LYS A 13 -11.10 25.79 -8.11
C LYS A 13 -12.13 25.42 -7.08
N VAL A 14 -13.32 25.18 -7.61
CA VAL A 14 -14.52 24.78 -6.89
C VAL A 14 -14.02 23.88 -5.79
N SER A 15 -14.14 24.35 -4.55
CA SER A 15 -14.05 23.47 -3.41
C SER A 15 -15.22 22.54 -3.65
N LEU A 16 -14.97 21.47 -4.42
CA LEU A 16 -15.88 20.38 -4.61
C LEU A 16 -16.17 20.03 -3.17
N SER A 17 -17.37 20.41 -2.72
CA SER A 17 -18.00 19.77 -1.61
C SER A 17 -17.64 18.30 -1.79
N ARG A 18 -16.95 17.68 -0.82
CA ARG A 18 -16.47 16.29 -0.86
C ARG A 18 -17.64 15.27 -1.01
N SER A 19 -18.76 15.68 -1.59
CA SER A 19 -19.85 14.87 -2.09
C SER A 19 -19.32 14.00 -3.23
N PHE A 20 -18.90 12.80 -2.84
CA PHE A 20 -18.80 11.59 -3.67
C PHE A 20 -17.82 11.68 -4.85
N VAL A 21 -16.53 11.61 -4.55
CA VAL A 21 -15.49 11.28 -5.54
C VAL A 21 -15.51 9.77 -5.78
N SER A 22 -15.73 9.34 -7.03
CA SER A 22 -15.67 7.92 -7.39
C SER A 22 -14.24 7.48 -7.73
N LEU A 23 -13.96 6.19 -7.58
CA LEU A 23 -12.64 5.66 -7.97
C LEU A 23 -12.38 5.79 -9.48
N ALA A 24 -13.42 5.73 -10.31
CA ALA A 24 -13.30 5.96 -11.75
C ALA A 24 -12.80 7.37 -12.06
N MET A 25 -13.38 8.38 -11.40
CA MET A 25 -12.92 9.77 -11.51
C MET A 25 -11.46 9.92 -11.10
N VAL A 26 -11.05 9.25 -10.01
CA VAL A 26 -9.66 9.28 -9.55
C VAL A 26 -8.70 8.60 -10.52
N MET A 27 -9.12 7.55 -11.24
CA MET A 27 -8.29 6.91 -12.26
C MET A 27 -8.13 7.80 -13.50
N GLU A 28 -9.17 8.54 -13.87
CA GLU A 28 -9.15 9.49 -14.98
C GLU A 28 -8.34 10.74 -14.65
N GLU A 29 -8.61 11.36 -13.50
CA GLU A 29 -8.06 12.64 -13.07
C GLU A 29 -7.36 12.47 -11.69
N PRO A 30 -6.08 12.05 -11.65
CA PRO A 30 -5.35 11.83 -10.39
C PRO A 30 -5.24 13.08 -9.54
N GLU A 31 -5.24 14.27 -10.15
CA GLU A 31 -5.03 15.57 -9.51
C GLU A 31 -6.12 15.90 -8.47
N ILE A 32 -7.26 15.20 -8.54
CA ILE A 32 -8.33 15.27 -7.53
C ILE A 32 -7.79 14.92 -6.13
N LEU A 33 -6.76 14.08 -6.05
CA LEU A 33 -6.13 13.66 -4.79
C LEU A 33 -4.93 14.53 -4.37
N ASP A 34 -4.59 15.61 -5.09
CA ASP A 34 -3.40 16.42 -4.78
C ASP A 34 -3.42 16.98 -3.35
N GLY A 35 -4.59 17.34 -2.84
CA GLY A 35 -4.74 17.80 -1.45
C GLY A 35 -4.52 16.70 -0.41
N ASP A 36 -4.63 15.44 -0.79
CA ASP A 36 -4.45 14.27 0.08
C ASP A 36 -3.03 13.67 -0.04
N ARG A 37 -2.28 14.03 -1.10
CA ARG A 37 -0.86 13.68 -1.31
C ARG A 37 0.05 14.49 -0.41
N THR A 38 0.23 13.99 0.80
CA THR A 38 1.12 14.57 1.81
C THR A 38 2.33 13.65 2.05
N GLU A 39 3.44 14.22 2.51
CA GLU A 39 4.61 13.43 2.87
C GLU A 39 4.27 12.41 3.97
N MET A 40 4.60 11.14 3.74
CA MET A 40 4.41 10.07 4.72
C MET A 40 5.66 9.87 5.55
N SER A 41 5.51 9.88 6.86
CA SER A 41 6.57 9.55 7.81
C SER A 41 6.03 8.61 8.88
N PHE A 42 6.81 7.57 9.19
CA PHE A 42 6.39 6.44 10.03
C PHE A 42 7.13 6.42 11.37
N ARG A 43 7.49 7.59 11.91
CA ARG A 43 8.10 7.65 13.25
C ARG A 43 7.01 7.40 14.29
N ALA A 44 7.19 6.42 15.18
CA ALA A 44 6.22 6.15 16.24
C ALA A 44 6.34 7.19 17.38
N CYS A 45 5.87 8.42 17.18
CA CYS A 45 6.03 9.52 18.15
C CYS A 45 4.91 9.56 19.20
N THR A 46 3.65 9.43 18.75
CA THR A 46 2.47 9.52 19.62
C THR A 46 1.44 8.45 19.26
N GLN A 47 0.62 8.04 20.22
CA GLN A 47 -0.47 7.10 19.93
C GLN A 47 -1.52 7.78 19.04
N ALA A 48 -2.05 7.04 18.07
CA ALA A 48 -3.07 7.53 17.16
C ALA A 48 -4.43 7.71 17.86
N ASP A 49 -5.06 8.85 17.63
CA ASP A 49 -6.48 9.10 17.92
C ASP A 49 -7.34 8.86 16.67
N GLU A 50 -8.63 9.16 16.75
CA GLU A 50 -9.56 8.99 15.63
C GLU A 50 -9.17 9.82 14.40
N ASN A 51 -8.69 11.04 14.59
CA ASN A 51 -8.29 11.92 13.50
C ASN A 51 -7.04 11.40 12.80
N ALA A 52 -6.04 10.96 13.57
CA ALA A 52 -4.83 10.36 13.04
C ALA A 52 -5.12 9.06 12.29
N CYS A 53 -6.08 8.25 12.73
CA CYS A 53 -6.52 7.04 12.02
C CYS A 53 -7.17 7.39 10.67
N ALA A 54 -8.11 8.33 10.64
CA ALA A 54 -8.78 8.74 9.40
C ALA A 54 -7.81 9.37 8.39
N GLU A 55 -6.85 10.15 8.88
CA GLU A 55 -5.79 10.71 8.04
C GLU A 55 -4.87 9.61 7.49
N SER A 56 -4.49 8.65 8.33
CA SER A 56 -3.63 7.53 7.93
C SER A 56 -4.28 6.66 6.86
N GLU A 57 -5.56 6.32 7.04
CA GLU A 57 -6.34 5.57 6.06
C GLU A 57 -6.35 6.28 4.70
N ARG A 58 -6.63 7.59 4.70
CA ARG A 58 -6.65 8.43 3.50
C ARG A 58 -5.29 8.47 2.79
N ARG A 59 -4.21 8.66 3.54
CA ARG A 59 -2.84 8.69 3.01
C ARG A 59 -2.45 7.33 2.41
N LEU A 60 -2.74 6.23 3.11
CA LEU A 60 -2.44 4.88 2.62
C LEU A 60 -3.25 4.54 1.37
N LEU A 61 -4.53 4.90 1.32
CA LEU A 61 -5.37 4.69 0.15
C LEU A 61 -4.87 5.49 -1.06
N THR A 62 -4.57 6.78 -0.87
CA THR A 62 -4.02 7.65 -1.92
C THR A 62 -2.69 7.10 -2.43
N TRP A 63 -1.81 6.68 -1.51
CA TRP A 63 -0.54 6.05 -1.85
C TRP A 63 -0.72 4.74 -2.62
N ALA A 64 -1.67 3.89 -2.23
CA ALA A 64 -1.96 2.64 -2.92
C ALA A 64 -2.48 2.89 -4.35
N ILE A 65 -3.35 3.89 -4.52
CA ILE A 65 -3.83 4.34 -5.84
C ILE A 65 -2.66 4.76 -6.72
N ASP A 66 -1.75 5.61 -6.20
CA ASP A 66 -0.60 6.08 -6.96
C ASP A 66 0.33 4.93 -7.37
N TRP A 67 0.55 3.94 -6.48
CA TRP A 67 1.31 2.73 -6.80
C TRP A 67 0.65 1.89 -7.88
N THR A 68 -0.65 1.63 -7.75
CA THR A 68 -1.39 0.84 -8.74
C THR A 68 -1.33 1.50 -10.11
N ARG A 69 -1.53 2.83 -10.17
CA ARG A 69 -1.43 3.59 -11.41
C ARG A 69 -0.04 3.51 -12.01
N GLN A 70 1.00 3.82 -11.23
CA GLN A 70 2.39 3.79 -11.71
C GLN A 70 2.77 2.43 -12.31
N VAL A 71 2.38 1.32 -11.65
CA VAL A 71 2.66 -0.02 -12.16
C VAL A 71 1.79 -0.36 -13.37
N ALA A 72 0.50 -0.01 -13.36
CA ALA A 72 -0.40 -0.29 -14.48
C ALA A 72 -0.04 0.52 -15.74
N ASP A 73 0.52 1.72 -15.56
CA ASP A 73 0.99 2.59 -16.65
C ASP A 73 2.33 2.13 -17.23
N MET A 74 3.01 1.12 -16.64
CA MET A 74 4.19 0.47 -17.24
C MET A 74 3.83 -0.48 -18.38
N GLU A 75 2.60 -1.00 -18.39
CA GLU A 75 2.06 -1.80 -19.50
C GLU A 75 1.19 -0.89 -20.38
N ASP A 76 1.45 -0.90 -21.69
CA ASP A 76 0.65 -0.14 -22.63
C ASP A 76 -0.82 -0.61 -22.60
N ALA A 77 -1.74 0.34 -22.44
CA ALA A 77 -3.19 0.19 -22.62
C ALA A 77 -3.97 -0.67 -21.59
N ILE A 78 -3.65 -0.60 -20.29
CA ILE A 78 -4.56 -1.08 -19.23
C ILE A 78 -5.75 -0.11 -19.09
N SER A 79 -6.99 -0.62 -19.16
CA SER A 79 -8.20 0.20 -19.01
C SER A 79 -8.38 0.72 -17.57
N ASN A 80 -9.11 1.82 -17.38
CA ASN A 80 -9.40 2.32 -16.03
C ASN A 80 -10.19 1.31 -15.18
N ASN A 81 -11.03 0.47 -15.80
CA ASN A 81 -11.73 -0.60 -15.09
C ASN A 81 -10.76 -1.68 -14.59
N ASP A 82 -9.76 -2.03 -15.38
CA ASP A 82 -8.72 -2.97 -14.97
C ASP A 82 -7.82 -2.37 -13.88
N LYS A 83 -7.48 -1.07 -13.97
CA LYS A 83 -6.77 -0.36 -12.89
C LYS A 83 -7.56 -0.38 -11.57
N ILE A 84 -8.88 -0.21 -11.64
CA ILE A 84 -9.76 -0.33 -10.47
C ILE A 84 -9.78 -1.75 -9.93
N ALA A 85 -9.87 -2.76 -10.79
CA ALA A 85 -9.83 -4.16 -10.40
C ALA A 85 -8.49 -4.50 -9.72
N LEU A 86 -7.38 -4.10 -10.34
CA LEU A 86 -6.04 -4.22 -9.78
C LEU A 86 -5.94 -3.55 -8.40
N LEU A 87 -6.39 -2.29 -8.27
CA LEU A 87 -6.36 -1.60 -6.99
C LEU A 87 -7.14 -2.34 -5.91
N ARG A 88 -8.38 -2.77 -6.21
CA ARG A 88 -9.20 -3.51 -5.23
C ARG A 88 -8.51 -4.77 -4.74
N ALA A 89 -7.78 -5.41 -5.63
CA ALA A 89 -7.14 -6.68 -5.37
C ALA A 89 -5.75 -6.50 -4.70
N CYS A 90 -5.07 -5.37 -4.92
CA CYS A 90 -3.74 -5.11 -4.37
C CYS A 90 -3.70 -4.12 -3.19
N CYS A 91 -4.75 -3.33 -2.94
CA CYS A 91 -4.75 -2.24 -1.95
C CYS A 91 -4.40 -2.73 -0.54
N VAL A 92 -5.08 -3.78 -0.07
CA VAL A 92 -4.83 -4.39 1.25
C VAL A 92 -3.43 -5.01 1.33
N PRO A 93 -2.98 -5.90 0.42
CA PRO A 93 -1.63 -6.45 0.45
C PRO A 93 -0.52 -5.42 0.38
N LEU A 94 -0.70 -4.40 -0.45
CA LEU A 94 0.28 -3.34 -0.59
C LEU A 94 0.39 -2.50 0.70
N THR A 95 -0.75 -2.15 1.31
CA THR A 95 -0.81 -1.36 2.55
C THR A 95 -0.21 -2.11 3.73
N LEU A 96 -0.58 -3.37 3.92
CA LEU A 96 -0.07 -4.16 5.04
C LEU A 96 1.42 -4.51 4.86
N LEU A 97 1.90 -4.75 3.64
CA LEU A 97 3.35 -4.88 3.39
C LEU A 97 4.11 -3.63 3.81
N GLU A 98 3.62 -2.43 3.43
CA GLU A 98 4.27 -1.17 3.82
C GLU A 98 4.28 -1.01 5.34
N LEU A 99 3.14 -1.18 6.00
CA LEU A 99 3.05 -1.07 7.46
C LEU A 99 3.93 -2.10 8.18
N GLY A 100 4.00 -3.33 7.68
CA GLY A 100 4.89 -4.37 8.20
C GLY A 100 6.37 -4.00 8.02
N ALA A 101 6.78 -3.55 6.83
CA ALA A 101 8.15 -3.12 6.56
C ALA A 101 8.56 -1.95 7.47
N ARG A 102 7.66 -0.99 7.70
CA ARG A 102 7.91 0.14 8.62
C ARG A 102 7.97 -0.30 10.08
N SER A 103 7.21 -1.33 10.45
CA SER A 103 7.29 -1.95 11.78
C SER A 103 8.67 -2.59 12.03
N CYS A 104 9.26 -3.28 11.04
CA CYS A 104 10.64 -3.78 11.13
C CYS A 104 11.65 -2.67 11.43
N VAL A 105 11.57 -1.56 10.70
CA VAL A 105 12.49 -0.41 10.87
C VAL A 105 12.30 0.23 12.25
N THR A 106 11.06 0.40 12.68
CA THR A 106 10.72 0.96 13.99
C THR A 106 11.26 0.08 15.12
N ALA A 107 11.08 -1.23 15.02
CA ALA A 107 11.59 -2.19 16.00
C ALA A 107 13.13 -2.18 16.08
N ALA A 108 13.82 -1.97 14.95
CA ALA A 108 15.29 -1.88 14.91
C ALA A 108 15.85 -0.59 15.52
N GLN A 109 15.08 0.51 15.53
CA GLN A 109 15.49 1.80 16.09
C GLN A 109 15.26 1.90 17.61
N SER A 110 14.43 1.03 18.18
CA SER A 110 14.19 1.02 19.62
C SER A 110 15.35 0.39 20.39
N LYS A 111 16.02 1.20 21.23
CA LYS A 111 17.08 0.74 22.13
C LYS A 111 16.57 -0.12 23.31
N SER A 112 15.26 -0.22 23.52
CA SER A 112 14.64 -1.07 24.55
C SER A 112 13.72 -2.13 23.91
N SER A 113 13.96 -3.39 24.28
CA SER A 113 13.62 -4.57 23.48
C SER A 113 12.25 -5.19 23.75
N CYS A 114 11.26 -4.44 24.26
CA CYS A 114 9.94 -5.04 24.55
C CYS A 114 8.75 -4.18 24.11
N ALA A 115 8.80 -2.85 24.25
CA ALA A 115 7.65 -1.99 23.90
C ALA A 115 7.51 -1.74 22.38
N ALA A 116 8.61 -1.66 21.64
CA ALA A 116 8.60 -1.39 20.20
C ALA A 116 8.23 -2.60 19.33
N LEU A 117 8.09 -3.80 19.92
CA LEU A 117 7.63 -5.01 19.23
C LEU A 117 6.10 -5.06 19.07
N HIS A 118 5.36 -4.19 19.77
CA HIS A 118 3.90 -4.19 19.82
C HIS A 118 3.26 -2.90 19.26
N VAL A 119 4.05 -2.07 18.57
CA VAL A 119 3.58 -0.84 17.95
C VAL A 119 3.52 -0.98 16.43
N LEU A 120 2.40 -0.54 15.84
CA LEU A 120 2.23 -0.41 14.41
C LEU A 120 2.36 1.07 14.03
N PRO A 121 3.46 1.49 13.38
CA PRO A 121 3.63 2.88 12.97
C PRO A 121 2.69 3.23 11.80
N LEU A 122 2.14 4.44 11.84
CA LEU A 122 1.24 5.00 10.83
C LEU A 122 1.93 6.13 10.03
N PRO A 123 1.47 6.47 8.81
CA PRO A 123 2.13 7.41 7.89
C PRO A 123 2.08 8.90 8.30
N ASN A 124 1.69 9.22 9.52
CA ASN A 124 1.58 10.58 10.05
C ASN A 124 2.30 10.75 11.41
N ASN A 125 3.38 9.99 11.63
CA ASN A 125 4.16 9.95 12.87
C ASN A 125 3.40 9.50 14.13
N THR A 126 2.28 8.80 13.94
CA THR A 126 1.54 8.17 15.03
C THR A 126 1.73 6.66 15.04
N TYR A 127 1.21 5.98 16.07
CA TYR A 127 1.24 4.53 16.16
C TYR A 127 -0.03 3.94 16.80
N LEU A 128 -0.32 2.69 16.46
CA LEU A 128 -1.32 1.86 17.14
C LEU A 128 -0.63 0.83 18.03
N ARG A 129 -1.30 0.40 19.10
CA ARG A 129 -0.83 -0.65 20.00
C ARG A 129 -1.84 -1.78 20.09
N THR A 130 -1.35 -3.01 20.25
CA THR A 130 -2.22 -4.20 20.42
C THR A 130 -2.77 -4.37 21.84
N ASP A 131 -2.17 -3.71 22.83
CA ASP A 131 -2.52 -3.80 24.26
C ASP A 131 -3.39 -2.63 24.75
N ALA A 132 -3.67 -1.65 23.89
CA ALA A 132 -4.51 -0.49 24.20
C ALA A 132 -5.84 -0.56 23.43
N GLN A 133 -6.82 0.21 23.91
CA GLN A 133 -8.04 0.42 23.17
C GLN A 133 -7.73 1.16 21.85
N LEU A 134 -8.22 0.63 20.74
CA LEU A 134 -8.09 1.26 19.42
C LEU A 134 -9.10 2.40 19.27
N PRO A 135 -8.78 3.44 18.47
CA PRO A 135 -9.74 4.44 18.06
C PRO A 135 -10.97 3.81 17.40
N GLN A 136 -12.16 4.38 17.61
CA GLN A 136 -13.41 3.78 17.15
C GLN A 136 -13.50 3.63 15.63
N ASN A 137 -12.87 4.54 14.89
CA ASN A 137 -12.81 4.55 13.42
C ASN A 137 -11.51 3.92 12.88
N CYS A 138 -10.82 3.10 13.66
CA CYS A 138 -9.61 2.45 13.20
C CYS A 138 -9.92 1.52 12.02
N PHE A 139 -9.23 1.73 10.90
CA PHE A 139 -9.36 0.95 9.67
C PHE A 139 -8.75 -0.47 9.77
N LEU A 140 -8.14 -0.79 10.90
CA LEU A 140 -7.59 -2.11 11.24
C LEU A 140 -8.20 -2.64 12.53
N THR A 141 -8.42 -3.95 12.60
CA THR A 141 -8.82 -4.60 13.85
C THR A 141 -7.61 -4.93 14.72
N ALA A 142 -7.81 -5.10 16.04
CA ALA A 142 -6.75 -5.52 16.94
C ALA A 142 -6.09 -6.85 16.53
N ASN A 143 -6.89 -7.78 15.98
CA ASN A 143 -6.40 -9.05 15.46
C ASN A 143 -5.54 -8.86 14.21
N SER A 144 -5.94 -7.98 13.28
CA SER A 144 -5.16 -7.65 12.09
C SER A 144 -3.82 -7.02 12.45
N ILE A 145 -3.80 -6.09 13.42
CA ILE A 145 -2.58 -5.45 13.90
C ILE A 145 -1.64 -6.49 14.53
N ARG A 146 -2.17 -7.35 15.41
CA ARG A 146 -1.38 -8.42 16.05
C ARG A 146 -0.81 -9.39 15.01
N GLY A 147 -1.65 -9.90 14.11
CA GLY A 147 -1.23 -10.80 13.04
C GLY A 147 -0.17 -10.18 12.15
N LEU A 148 -0.31 -8.90 11.80
CA LEU A 148 0.69 -8.17 11.01
C LEU A 148 2.02 -8.04 11.75
N LEU A 149 2.02 -7.68 13.03
CA LEU A 149 3.25 -7.53 13.82
C LEU A 149 3.94 -8.89 14.04
N GLU A 150 3.17 -9.95 14.27
CA GLU A 150 3.69 -11.32 14.36
C GLU A 150 4.30 -11.79 13.03
N TRP A 151 3.59 -11.60 11.91
CA TRP A 151 4.09 -11.92 10.57
C TRP A 151 5.37 -11.15 10.25
N THR A 152 5.39 -9.86 10.58
CA THR A 152 6.55 -8.98 10.38
C THR A 152 7.76 -9.52 11.15
N THR A 153 7.56 -9.84 12.43
CA THR A 153 8.64 -10.32 13.30
C THR A 153 9.17 -11.68 12.89
N ARG A 154 8.27 -12.60 12.48
CA ARG A 154 8.62 -13.98 12.14
C ARG A 154 9.18 -14.13 10.73
N HIS A 155 8.67 -13.37 9.76
CA HIS A 155 9.00 -13.58 8.35
C HIS A 155 9.74 -12.38 7.76
N LEU A 156 9.10 -11.20 7.76
CA LEU A 156 9.64 -10.06 7.03
C LEU A 156 10.99 -9.58 7.56
N LYS A 157 11.17 -9.56 8.88
CA LYS A 157 12.45 -9.18 9.52
C LYS A 157 13.60 -10.10 9.11
N GLN A 158 13.32 -11.40 8.91
CA GLN A 158 14.35 -12.39 8.58
C GLN A 158 14.87 -12.23 7.16
N LEU A 159 14.04 -11.70 6.25
CA LEU A 159 14.40 -11.49 4.85
C LEU A 159 15.41 -10.35 4.65
N GLN A 160 15.58 -9.46 5.63
CA GLN A 160 16.50 -8.31 5.56
C GLN A 160 16.40 -7.51 4.24
N LEU A 161 15.17 -7.32 3.76
CA LEU A 161 14.92 -6.71 2.45
C LEU A 161 15.56 -5.33 2.35
N THR A 162 16.31 -5.13 1.27
CA THR A 162 16.79 -3.81 0.87
C THR A 162 15.62 -2.95 0.39
N PRO A 163 15.78 -1.60 0.36
CA PRO A 163 14.74 -0.72 -0.19
C PRO A 163 14.36 -1.06 -1.64
N LYS A 164 15.31 -1.54 -2.44
CA LYS A 164 15.08 -1.95 -3.83
C LYS A 164 14.20 -3.20 -3.91
N GLU A 165 14.51 -4.23 -3.12
CA GLU A 165 13.71 -5.46 -3.08
C GLU A 165 12.30 -5.20 -2.56
N LEU A 166 12.13 -4.30 -1.60
CA LEU A 166 10.81 -3.89 -1.11
C LEU A 166 9.98 -3.21 -2.21
N VAL A 167 10.61 -2.34 -3.02
CA VAL A 167 9.96 -1.72 -4.20
C VAL A 167 9.53 -2.79 -5.21
N LEU A 168 10.40 -3.76 -5.50
CA LEU A 168 10.07 -4.87 -6.41
C LEU A 168 8.92 -5.73 -5.87
N LEU A 169 8.91 -6.02 -4.56
CA LEU A 169 7.84 -6.80 -3.94
C LEU A 169 6.49 -6.08 -4.01
N LYS A 170 6.47 -4.76 -3.84
CA LYS A 170 5.27 -3.93 -4.03
C LYS A 170 4.75 -4.01 -5.47
N ALA A 171 5.64 -3.89 -6.46
CA ALA A 171 5.26 -4.03 -7.86
C ALA A 171 4.72 -5.43 -8.16
N LEU A 172 5.36 -6.49 -7.63
CA LEU A 172 4.88 -7.87 -7.74
C LEU A 172 3.48 -8.05 -7.14
N ILE A 173 3.18 -7.42 -6.00
CA ILE A 173 1.84 -7.44 -5.40
C ILE A 173 0.81 -6.84 -6.36
N VAL A 174 1.11 -5.73 -7.03
CA VAL A 174 0.17 -5.12 -7.98
C VAL A 174 -0.04 -6.03 -9.19
N VAL A 175 1.03 -6.56 -9.79
CA VAL A 175 0.94 -7.36 -11.03
C VAL A 175 0.40 -8.77 -10.81
N ASN A 176 0.73 -9.43 -9.70
CA ASN A 176 0.35 -10.83 -9.48
C ASN A 176 -1.15 -11.04 -9.29
N VAL A 177 -1.88 -10.03 -8.82
CA VAL A 177 -3.32 -10.17 -8.58
C VAL A 177 -4.13 -10.06 -9.89
N GLY A 178 -3.54 -9.49 -10.95
CA GLY A 178 -4.17 -9.35 -12.26
C GLY A 178 -4.35 -10.64 -13.07
N LYS A 179 -3.56 -11.69 -12.79
CA LYS A 179 -3.57 -12.94 -13.60
C LYS A 179 -4.90 -13.71 -13.57
N GLY A 180 -5.77 -13.45 -12.61
CA GLY A 180 -7.10 -14.08 -12.51
C GLY A 180 -8.29 -13.21 -12.91
N GLN A 181 -8.10 -11.90 -13.09
CA GLN A 181 -9.21 -10.93 -13.24
C GLN A 181 -9.12 -10.03 -14.47
N ILE A 182 -7.98 -9.97 -15.17
CA ILE A 182 -7.85 -9.15 -16.38
C ILE A 182 -8.37 -9.95 -17.59
N SER A 183 -9.58 -9.61 -18.04
CA SER A 183 -10.14 -10.13 -19.29
C SER A 183 -9.40 -9.54 -20.49
N GLY A 184 -8.24 -10.11 -20.87
CA GLY A 184 -7.59 -9.73 -22.12
C GLY A 184 -6.15 -10.17 -22.34
N ILE A 185 -5.38 -10.52 -21.31
CA ILE A 185 -3.92 -10.72 -21.47
C ILE A 185 -3.52 -12.21 -21.56
N CYS A 186 -4.48 -13.13 -21.71
CA CYS A 186 -4.19 -14.57 -21.83
C CYS A 186 -3.84 -15.04 -23.26
N SER A 187 -3.36 -14.17 -24.15
CA SER A 187 -3.00 -14.57 -25.52
C SER A 187 -1.52 -14.43 -25.88
N GLN A 188 -0.68 -13.78 -25.06
CA GLN A 188 0.70 -13.46 -25.47
C GLN A 188 1.79 -14.07 -24.57
N VAL A 189 1.50 -14.46 -23.34
CA VAL A 189 2.51 -15.06 -22.42
C VAL A 189 2.61 -16.60 -22.53
N SER A 190 1.72 -17.25 -23.30
CA SER A 190 1.75 -18.71 -23.51
C SER A 190 2.81 -19.17 -24.53
N SER A 191 3.53 -18.25 -25.20
CA SER A 191 4.44 -18.60 -26.31
C SER A 191 5.92 -18.70 -25.96
N TYR A 192 6.33 -18.39 -24.73
CA TYR A 192 7.72 -18.52 -24.30
C TYR A 192 7.83 -19.36 -23.03
N SER A 193 7.59 -20.66 -23.18
CA SER A 193 8.13 -21.68 -22.28
C SER A 193 9.45 -22.18 -22.86
N PRO A 194 10.63 -21.83 -22.32
CA PRO A 194 11.82 -22.62 -22.56
C PRO A 194 11.75 -23.92 -21.73
N PRO A 195 12.31 -25.02 -22.24
CA PRO A 195 12.19 -26.34 -21.62
C PRO A 195 12.92 -26.37 -20.27
N LEU A 196 12.29 -27.05 -19.31
CA LEU A 196 12.86 -27.41 -18.02
C LEU A 196 14.23 -28.07 -18.21
N VAL A 197 15.30 -27.33 -17.87
CA VAL A 197 16.56 -27.94 -17.43
C VAL A 197 16.64 -27.69 -15.93
N VAL A 198 16.47 -28.78 -15.20
CA VAL A 198 16.74 -28.88 -13.77
C VAL A 198 18.24 -28.68 -13.58
N GLU A 199 18.66 -27.51 -13.13
CA GLU A 199 19.95 -27.34 -12.48
C GLU A 199 19.74 -26.62 -11.14
N GLN A 200 20.14 -27.32 -10.08
CA GLN A 200 20.09 -26.87 -8.70
C GLN A 200 20.88 -25.56 -8.54
N CYS A 201 20.16 -24.47 -8.29
CA CYS A 201 20.71 -23.28 -7.64
C CYS A 201 19.71 -22.81 -6.59
N GLU A 202 20.16 -22.90 -5.34
CA GLU A 202 19.52 -22.53 -4.07
C GLU A 202 18.28 -21.62 -4.15
N SER A 203 17.11 -22.25 -4.12
CA SER A 203 15.79 -21.64 -4.26
C SER A 203 15.04 -21.52 -2.92
N HIS A 204 15.71 -21.08 -1.86
CA HIS A 204 15.05 -20.93 -0.55
C HIS A 204 14.33 -19.57 -0.36
N SER A 205 14.69 -18.53 -1.12
CA SER A 205 14.16 -17.16 -0.91
C SER A 205 12.81 -16.92 -1.62
N LEU A 206 12.61 -17.46 -2.82
CA LEU A 206 11.41 -17.20 -3.64
C LEU A 206 10.18 -18.01 -3.20
N GLU A 207 10.37 -19.22 -2.67
CA GLU A 207 9.28 -19.99 -2.07
C GLU A 207 8.75 -19.29 -0.81
N SER A 208 9.63 -18.71 0.01
CA SER A 208 9.24 -17.98 1.22
C SER A 208 8.37 -16.74 0.93
N VAL A 209 8.64 -16.03 -0.16
CA VAL A 209 7.83 -14.88 -0.61
C VAL A 209 6.45 -15.31 -1.10
N THR A 210 6.37 -16.44 -1.80
CA THR A 210 5.10 -16.98 -2.31
C THR A 210 4.23 -17.50 -1.17
N TRP A 211 4.82 -18.21 -0.21
CA TRP A 211 4.17 -18.58 1.05
C TRP A 211 3.77 -17.35 1.87
N GLY A 212 4.59 -16.30 1.88
CA GLY A 212 4.28 -15.01 2.50
C GLY A 212 3.00 -14.39 1.93
N ILE A 213 2.82 -14.40 0.61
CA ILE A 213 1.62 -13.88 -0.08
C ILE A 213 0.40 -14.79 0.15
N VAL A 214 0.58 -16.11 0.21
CA VAL A 214 -0.50 -17.06 0.51
C VAL A 214 -0.96 -16.95 1.97
N VAL A 215 -0.02 -16.86 2.92
CA VAL A 215 -0.30 -16.60 4.35
C VAL A 215 -0.93 -15.23 4.52
N PHE A 216 -0.48 -14.23 3.76
CA PHE A 216 -1.06 -12.90 3.75
C PHE A 216 -2.54 -12.89 3.31
N ASN A 217 -2.87 -13.61 2.23
CA ASN A 217 -4.26 -13.78 1.80
C ASN A 217 -5.08 -14.59 2.82
N ALA A 218 -4.49 -15.60 3.46
CA ALA A 218 -5.16 -16.38 4.51
C ALA A 218 -5.46 -15.55 5.77
N ILE A 219 -4.56 -14.63 6.17
CA ILE A 219 -4.79 -13.71 7.29
C ILE A 219 -5.90 -12.70 6.98
N CYS A 220 -6.05 -12.29 5.72
CA CYS A 220 -7.08 -11.32 5.31
C CYS A 220 -8.44 -11.94 4.97
N MET A 221 -8.49 -13.22 4.59
CA MET A 221 -9.73 -13.91 4.19
C MET A 221 -10.28 -14.87 5.27
N GLY A 222 -9.60 -15.02 6.40
CA GLY A 222 -10.08 -15.78 7.56
C GLY A 222 -10.86 -14.93 8.54
N GLY A 223 -12.09 -14.56 8.18
CA GLY A 223 -13.08 -13.91 9.05
C GLY A 223 -14.48 -14.39 8.71
#